data_AF-A0A3C0KVQ3-F1
#
_entry.id   AF-A0A3C0KVQ3-F1
#
_cell.length_a   1.000
_cell.length_b   1.000
_cell.length_c   1.000
_cell.angle_alpha   90.00
_cell.angle_beta   90.00
_cell.angle_gamma   90.00
#
_symmetry.space_group_name_H-M   'P 1'
#
loop_
_entity.id
_entity.type
_entity.pdbx_description
1 polymer ?
#
loop_
_entity_poly.entity_id
_entity_poly.type
_entity_poly.pdbx_seq_one_letter_code
_entity_poly.pdbx_strand_id
1 'polypeptide(L)'
;KGKLILHDGGACDICLNDGACWRNVPETVWNFTIGGYQVIKKWLSYREKPLLGRGLTPEEVRYATEMARRLAALITLQSCLENNYHNVIQTTYLWTNP
;
A
#
# COMPACT_ATOMS: atom_id res chain seq x y z
N LYS A 1 20.54 1.72 -6.95
CA LYS A 1 19.77 2.12 -5.75
C LYS A 1 18.33 2.35 -6.18
N GLY A 2 17.33 2.04 -5.34
CA GLY A 2 15.94 2.36 -5.68
C GLY A 2 15.73 3.87 -5.80
N LYS A 3 14.85 4.29 -6.71
CA LYS A 3 14.52 5.70 -6.95
C LYS A 3 13.01 5.88 -6.96
N LEU A 4 12.52 6.94 -6.33
CA LEU A 4 11.15 7.39 -6.42
C LEU A 4 11.12 8.67 -7.28
N ILE A 5 10.22 8.72 -8.25
CA ILE A 5 9.99 9.91 -9.09
C ILE A 5 8.53 10.31 -8.87
N LEU A 6 8.29 11.54 -8.42
CA LEU A 6 6.94 12.07 -8.21
C LEU A 6 6.50 12.83 -9.47
N HIS A 7 5.21 12.77 -9.78
CA HIS A 7 4.59 13.50 -10.88
C HIS A 7 3.54 14.46 -10.33
N ASP A 8 3.41 15.63 -10.95
CA ASP A 8 2.46 16.68 -10.53
C ASP A 8 0.98 16.24 -10.51
N GLY A 9 0.66 15.12 -11.16
CA GLY A 9 -0.68 14.51 -11.20
C GLY A 9 -1.03 13.59 -10.02
N GLY A 10 -0.25 13.58 -8.93
CA GLY A 10 -0.51 12.73 -7.76
C GLY A 10 -0.20 11.25 -8.00
N ALA A 11 0.76 10.97 -8.88
CA ALA A 11 1.26 9.64 -9.16
C ALA A 11 2.78 9.61 -9.05
N CYS A 12 3.36 8.43 -8.86
CA CYS A 12 4.79 8.25 -8.74
C CYS A 12 5.28 7.03 -9.51
N ASP A 13 6.54 7.09 -9.93
CA ASP A 13 7.27 5.95 -10.48
C ASP A 13 8.23 5.42 -9.41
N ILE A 14 8.16 4.12 -9.16
CA ILE A 14 8.96 3.39 -8.17
C ILE A 14 9.95 2.52 -8.93
N CYS A 15 11.18 2.99 -9.06
CA CYS A 15 12.23 2.29 -9.78
C CYS A 15 13.07 1.44 -8.83
N LEU A 16 13.10 0.13 -9.09
CA LEU A 16 13.87 -0.86 -8.35
C LEU A 16 15.36 -0.77 -8.66
N ASN A 17 15.66 -0.51 -9.94
CA ASN A 17 16.98 -0.31 -10.51
C ASN A 17 16.85 0.47 -11.84
N ASP A 18 17.94 0.59 -12.59
CA ASP A 18 17.99 1.40 -13.81
C ASP A 18 17.17 0.81 -14.98
N GLY A 19 16.81 -0.48 -14.92
CA GLY A 19 16.06 -1.18 -15.97
C GLY A 19 14.64 -1.62 -15.58
N ALA A 20 14.25 -1.49 -14.31
CA ALA A 20 12.97 -1.97 -13.81
C ALA A 20 12.27 -0.93 -12.92
N CYS A 21 11.08 -0.50 -13.35
CA CYS A 21 10.30 0.51 -12.67
C CYS A 21 8.80 0.24 -12.78
N TRP A 22 8.08 0.39 -11.67
CA TRP A 22 6.62 0.53 -11.69
C TRP A 22 6.28 1.98 -11.95
N ARG A 23 5.46 2.24 -12.97
CA ARG A 23 5.09 3.60 -13.37
C ARG A 23 3.64 3.91 -13.06
N ASN A 24 3.35 5.19 -12.86
CA ASN A 24 1.99 5.70 -12.62
C ASN A 24 1.30 5.06 -11.41
N VAL A 25 2.04 4.82 -10.33
CA VAL A 25 1.45 4.34 -9.07
C VAL A 25 0.86 5.55 -8.35
N PRO A 26 -0.45 5.57 -8.00
CA PRO A 26 -1.03 6.70 -7.27
C PRO A 26 -0.27 6.96 -5.97
N GLU A 27 -0.01 8.23 -5.66
CA GLU A 27 0.73 8.60 -4.44
C GLU A 27 0.01 8.13 -3.18
N THR A 28 -1.33 8.17 -3.18
CA THR A 28 -2.15 7.65 -2.08
C THR A 28 -1.89 6.17 -1.80
N VAL A 29 -1.59 5.38 -2.83
CA VAL A 29 -1.25 3.96 -2.72
C VAL A 29 0.16 3.77 -2.16
N TRP A 30 1.13 4.54 -2.67
CA TRP A 30 2.52 4.47 -2.18
C TRP A 30 2.64 4.95 -0.72
N ASN A 31 1.92 6.01 -0.37
CA ASN A 31 1.92 6.63 0.94
C ASN A 31 0.98 5.93 1.94
N PHE A 32 0.25 4.89 1.54
CA PHE A 32 -0.66 4.19 2.44
C PHE A 32 0.09 3.54 3.61
N THR A 33 -0.35 3.84 4.84
CA THR A 33 0.30 3.38 6.07
C THR A 33 -0.61 2.50 6.93
N ILE A 34 -0.04 1.45 7.54
CA ILE A 34 -0.66 0.69 8.63
C ILE A 34 0.31 0.74 9.82
N GLY A 35 -0.16 1.15 11.00
CA GLY A 35 0.68 1.26 12.20
C GLY A 35 1.87 2.22 12.03
N GLY A 36 1.71 3.28 11.23
CA GLY A 36 2.77 4.27 10.94
C GLY A 36 3.79 3.86 9.86
N TYR A 37 3.68 2.65 9.29
CA TYR A 37 4.60 2.18 8.26
C TYR A 37 3.97 2.18 6.88
N GLN A 38 4.66 2.75 5.89
CA GLN A 38 4.29 2.67 4.48
C GLN A 38 4.36 1.21 4.01
N VAL A 39 3.22 0.63 3.62
CA VAL A 39 3.07 -0.82 3.43
C VAL A 39 4.03 -1.34 2.35
N ILE A 40 4.02 -0.73 1.16
CA ILE A 40 4.84 -1.18 0.03
C ILE A 40 6.33 -0.98 0.34
N LYS A 41 6.71 0.18 0.88
CA LYS A 41 8.10 0.48 1.25
C LYS A 41 8.63 -0.50 2.30
N LYS A 42 7.84 -0.81 3.33
CA LYS A 42 8.22 -1.76 4.37
C LYS A 42 8.36 -3.17 3.81
N TRP A 43 7.43 -3.61 2.96
CA TRP A 43 7.50 -4.91 2.28
C TRP A 43 8.77 -5.05 1.42
N LEU A 44 9.16 -3.99 0.70
CA LEU A 44 10.39 -3.92 -0.08
C LEU A 44 11.65 -3.91 0.82
N SER A 45 11.62 -3.22 1.96
CA SER A 45 12.79 -3.10 2.85
C SER A 45 13.26 -4.45 3.40
N TYR A 46 12.36 -5.42 3.57
CA TYR A 46 12.72 -6.77 4.00
C TYR A 46 13.27 -7.64 2.87
N ARG A 47 13.29 -7.13 1.64
CA ARG A 47 13.69 -7.85 0.43
C ARG A 47 14.82 -7.17 -0.31
N GLU A 48 15.54 -6.28 0.37
CA GLU A 48 16.75 -5.69 -0.21
C GLU A 48 17.82 -6.76 -0.43
N LYS A 49 18.57 -6.63 -1.53
CA LYS A 49 19.63 -7.58 -1.90
C LYS A 49 20.63 -7.87 -0.77
N PRO A 50 21.09 -6.89 0.04
CA PRO A 50 21.97 -7.17 1.17
C PRO A 50 21.34 -8.06 2.26
N LEU A 51 20.01 -8.05 2.40
CA LEU A 51 19.30 -8.86 3.40
C LEU A 51 18.97 -10.27 2.89
N LEU A 52 18.56 -10.40 1.62
CA LEU A 52 18.19 -11.69 1.05
C LEU A 52 19.33 -12.44 0.36
N GLY A 53 20.45 -11.77 0.08
CA GLY A 53 21.53 -12.30 -0.76
C GLY A 53 21.18 -12.43 -2.26
N ARG A 54 19.94 -12.10 -2.64
CA ARG A 54 19.43 -12.16 -4.02
C ARG A 54 18.56 -10.95 -4.36
N GLY A 55 18.31 -10.72 -5.64
CA GLY A 55 17.29 -9.78 -6.10
C GLY A 55 15.87 -10.31 -5.90
N LEU A 56 14.88 -9.44 -6.09
CA LEU A 56 13.48 -9.84 -6.18
C LEU A 56 13.26 -10.81 -7.35
N THR A 57 12.42 -11.82 -7.16
CA THR A 57 11.97 -12.69 -8.25
C THR A 57 10.86 -12.02 -9.06
N PRO A 58 10.59 -12.46 -10.30
CA PRO A 58 9.46 -11.95 -11.09
C PRO A 58 8.10 -12.10 -10.37
N GLU A 59 7.92 -13.16 -9.58
CA GLU A 59 6.73 -13.42 -8.78
C GLU A 59 6.59 -12.40 -7.65
N GLU A 60 7.69 -12.07 -6.97
CA GLU A 60 7.71 -11.03 -5.93
C GLU A 60 7.40 -9.65 -6.52
N VAL A 61 7.93 -9.34 -7.70
CA VAL A 61 7.62 -8.08 -8.42
C VAL A 61 6.14 -8.01 -8.81
N ARG A 62 5.56 -9.13 -9.27
CA ARG A 62 4.13 -9.23 -9.58
C ARG A 62 3.28 -9.08 -8.33
N TYR A 63 3.66 -9.73 -7.23
CA TYR A 63 2.97 -9.62 -5.95
C TYR A 63 2.90 -8.17 -5.47
N ALA A 64 4.00 -7.41 -5.55
CA ALA A 64 4.00 -6.00 -5.19
C ALA A 64 3.01 -5.17 -6.04
N THR A 65 2.90 -5.50 -7.34
CA THR A 65 1.92 -4.88 -8.24
C THR A 65 0.48 -5.18 -7.81
N GLU A 66 0.19 -6.44 -7.48
CA GLU A 66 -1.15 -6.81 -7.01
C GLU A 66 -1.47 -6.21 -5.63
N MET A 67 -0.48 -6.12 -4.74
CA MET A 67 -0.61 -5.45 -3.45
C MET A 67 -0.97 -3.98 -3.66
N ALA A 68 -0.31 -3.27 -4.57
CA ALA A 68 -0.65 -1.89 -4.91
C ALA A 68 -2.10 -1.76 -5.41
N ARG A 69 -2.58 -2.69 -6.25
CA ARG A 69 -3.99 -2.69 -6.71
C ARG A 69 -4.97 -2.95 -5.57
N ARG A 70 -4.66 -3.86 -4.64
CA ARG A 70 -5.51 -4.13 -3.46
C ARG A 70 -5.58 -2.89 -2.55
N LEU A 71 -4.46 -2.20 -2.33
CA LEU A 71 -4.44 -0.95 -1.58
C LEU A 71 -5.27 0.14 -2.27
N ALA A 72 -5.16 0.28 -3.59
CA ALA A 72 -5.98 1.22 -4.36
C ALA A 72 -7.49 0.94 -4.18
N ALA A 73 -7.89 -0.33 -4.23
CA ALA A 73 -9.28 -0.72 -4.00
C ALA A 73 -9.73 -0.40 -2.57
N LEU A 74 -8.91 -0.69 -1.55
CA LEU A 74 -9.22 -0.36 -0.16
C LEU A 74 -9.38 1.15 0.07
N ILE A 75 -8.49 1.96 -0.48
CA ILE A 75 -8.57 3.42 -0.42
C ILE A 75 -9.87 3.92 -1.08
N THR A 76 -10.23 3.36 -2.24
CA THR A 76 -11.47 3.71 -2.95
C THR A 76 -12.72 3.35 -2.13
N LEU A 77 -12.67 2.24 -1.39
CA LEU A 77 -13.77 1.77 -0.55
C LEU A 77 -13.84 2.47 0.83
N GLN A 78 -12.82 3.24 1.19
CA GLN A 78 -12.65 3.78 2.54
C GLN A 78 -13.90 4.54 3.04
N SER A 79 -14.41 5.49 2.25
CA SER A 79 -15.57 6.30 2.66
C SER A 79 -16.83 5.46 2.88
N CYS A 80 -17.06 4.44 2.05
CA CYS A 80 -18.19 3.53 2.20
C CYS A 80 -18.04 2.65 3.44
N LEU A 81 -16.83 2.17 3.73
CA LEU A 81 -16.53 1.38 4.93
C LEU A 81 -16.66 2.20 6.21
N GLU A 82 -16.18 3.45 6.22
CA GLU A 82 -16.33 4.38 7.34
C GLU A 82 -17.81 4.67 7.62
N ASN A 83 -18.59 4.98 6.58
CA ASN A 83 -20.03 5.21 6.74
C ASN A 83 -20.76 3.96 7.26
N ASN A 84 -20.41 2.77 6.75
CA ASN A 84 -20.97 1.52 7.25
C ASN A 84 -20.63 1.30 8.73
N TYR A 85 -19.37 1.51 9.12
CA TYR A 85 -18.94 1.41 10.51
C TYR A 85 -19.74 2.36 11.42
N HIS A 86 -19.86 3.63 11.04
CA HIS A 86 -20.61 4.64 11.80
C HIS A 86 -22.08 4.29 11.98
N ASN A 87 -22.74 3.77 10.93
CA ASN A 87 -24.14 3.35 11.03
C ASN A 87 -24.30 2.16 11.99
N VAL A 88 -23.39 1.19 11.93
CA VAL A 88 -23.46 -0.01 12.80
C VAL A 88 -23.28 0.37 14.27
N ILE A 89 -22.27 1.18 14.61
CA ILE A 89 -22.01 1.56 16.02
C ILE A 89 -23.19 2.33 16.67
N GLN A 90 -24.00 3.03 15.88
CA GLN A 90 -25.19 3.74 16.39
C GLN A 90 -26.36 2.80 16.69
N THR A 91 -26.31 1.57 16.19
CA THR A 91 -27.39 0.57 16.32
C THR A 91 -26.99 -0.61 17.21
N THR A 92 -25.80 -0.58 17.82
CA THR A 92 -25.34 -1.65 18.70
C THR A 92 -26.20 -1.76 19.95
N TYR A 93 -26.50 -2.99 20.35
CA TYR A 93 -27.22 -3.27 21.60
C TYR A 93 -26.47 -2.71 22.81
N LEU A 94 -27.15 -1.89 23.61
CA LEU A 94 -26.61 -1.36 24.85
C LEU A 94 -26.66 -2.45 25.92
N TRP A 95 -25.49 -3.00 26.27
CA TRP A 95 -25.40 -3.90 27.41
C TRP A 95 -25.61 -3.09 28.70
N THR A 96 -26.80 -3.18 29.28
CA THR A 96 -27.06 -2.66 30.62
C THR A 96 -26.34 -3.57 31.62
N ASN A 97 -25.20 -3.12 32.16
CA ASN A 97 -24.60 -3.80 33.30
C ASN A 97 -25.60 -3.77 34.48
N PRO A 98 -25.77 -4.89 35.21
CA PRO A 98 -26.59 -4.93 36.42
C PRO A 98 -25.98 -4.09 37.56
#